data_AF-A0A1E5XUA2-F1
#
_entry.id   AF-A0A1E5XUA2-F1
#
_cell.length_a   1.000
_cell.length_b   1.000
_cell.length_c   1.000
_cell.angle_alpha   90.00
_cell.angle_beta   90.00
_cell.angle_gamma   90.00
#
_symmetry.space_group_name_H-M   'P 1'
#
loop_
_entity.id
_entity.type
_entity.pdbx_description
1 polymer ?
#
loop_
_entity_poly.entity_id
_entity_poly.type
_entity_poly.pdbx_seq_one_letter_code
_entity_poly.pdbx_strand_id
1 'polypeptide(L)'
;MPKSFTLIATAIVATALAIAPAFAAQSPAGTWQTVSGESRFEVTLCGDGTELCAKLVWLRDDARTAENLSYLDSYVLKGAKRALENKWRGSAEYMGEVVKGTLTLVDGDTMTINGCKGALCQKFELTRI
;
A
#
# COMPACT_ATOMS: atom_id res chain seq x y z
N MET A 1 -11.21 74.77 -22.95
CA MET A 1 -11.41 73.30 -23.06
C MET A 1 -10.71 72.85 -24.34
N PRO A 2 -9.71 71.97 -24.25
CA PRO A 2 -9.96 70.53 -24.27
C PRO A 2 -9.32 69.77 -23.09
N LYS A 3 -9.88 68.60 -22.79
CA LYS A 3 -9.56 67.75 -21.63
C LYS A 3 -8.38 66.82 -21.94
N SER A 4 -7.35 66.88 -21.11
CA SER A 4 -6.35 65.81 -20.97
C SER A 4 -7.01 64.55 -20.42
N PHE A 5 -6.71 63.39 -21.01
CA PHE A 5 -6.91 62.10 -20.37
C PHE A 5 -5.64 61.27 -20.54
N THR A 6 -4.81 61.30 -19.51
CA THR A 6 -3.66 60.40 -19.35
C THR A 6 -4.19 59.03 -18.96
N LEU A 7 -4.07 58.05 -19.84
CA LEU A 7 -4.36 56.65 -19.54
C LEU A 7 -3.12 56.02 -18.88
N ILE A 8 -3.18 55.80 -17.58
CA ILE A 8 -2.21 54.99 -16.83
C ILE A 8 -2.62 53.52 -17.03
N ALA A 9 -1.86 52.78 -17.83
CA ALA A 9 -2.05 51.36 -18.03
C ALA A 9 -1.35 50.57 -16.91
N THR A 10 -2.11 50.12 -15.91
CA THR A 10 -1.63 49.24 -14.84
C THR A 10 -1.61 47.80 -15.36
N ALA A 11 -0.42 47.25 -15.63
CA ALA A 11 -0.26 45.86 -16.02
C ALA A 11 -0.35 44.94 -14.80
N ILE A 12 -1.48 44.22 -14.66
CA ILE A 12 -1.66 43.17 -13.65
C ILE A 12 -1.01 41.90 -14.19
N VAL A 13 0.17 41.56 -13.67
CA VAL A 13 0.83 40.27 -13.93
C VAL A 13 0.10 39.21 -13.10
N ALA A 14 -0.76 38.42 -13.74
CA ALA A 14 -1.40 37.27 -13.13
C ALA A 14 -0.42 36.10 -13.06
N THR A 15 0.14 35.84 -11.88
CA THR A 15 0.90 34.63 -11.58
C THR A 15 -0.06 33.44 -11.57
N ALA A 16 -0.09 32.68 -12.66
CA ALA A 16 -0.76 31.39 -12.71
C ALA A 16 -0.03 30.40 -11.79
N LEU A 17 -0.56 30.16 -10.58
CA LEU A 17 -0.17 29.02 -9.77
C LEU A 17 -0.59 27.75 -10.53
N ALA A 18 0.39 27.05 -11.09
CA ALA A 18 0.18 25.70 -11.61
C ALA A 18 -0.16 24.78 -10.43
N ILE A 19 -1.44 24.48 -10.26
CA ILE A 19 -1.92 23.45 -9.35
C ILE A 19 -1.55 22.12 -10.01
N ALA A 20 -0.37 21.58 -9.67
CA ALA A 20 -0.04 20.21 -10.03
C ALA A 20 -1.02 19.27 -9.29
N PRO A 21 -1.67 18.31 -9.97
CA PRO A 21 -2.50 17.35 -9.30
C PRO A 21 -1.63 16.55 -8.32
N ALA A 22 -1.91 16.68 -7.03
CA ALA A 22 -1.39 15.76 -6.04
C ALA A 22 -2.05 14.40 -6.30
N PHE A 23 -1.35 13.50 -6.99
CA PHE A 23 -1.75 12.10 -7.04
C PHE A 23 -1.72 11.59 -5.60
N ALA A 24 -2.89 11.47 -4.97
CA ALA A 24 -2.98 10.79 -3.69
C ALA A 24 -2.48 9.36 -3.90
N ALA A 25 -1.38 9.00 -3.22
CA ALA A 25 -0.85 7.64 -3.29
C ALA A 25 -1.99 6.65 -2.97
N GLN A 26 -2.29 5.75 -3.91
CA GLN A 26 -3.37 4.78 -3.74
C GLN A 26 -3.17 3.99 -2.46
N SER A 27 -4.25 3.83 -1.70
CA SER A 27 -4.21 3.06 -0.46
C SER A 27 -4.10 1.57 -0.78
N PRO A 28 -3.17 0.83 -0.14
CA PRO A 28 -3.13 -0.63 -0.24
C PRO A 28 -4.30 -1.32 0.49
N ALA A 29 -5.08 -0.60 1.29
CA ALA A 29 -6.21 -1.18 2.00
C ALA A 29 -7.21 -1.82 1.03
N GLY A 30 -7.79 -2.95 1.43
CA GLY A 30 -8.72 -3.74 0.62
C GLY A 30 -8.40 -5.24 0.64
N THR A 31 -9.10 -5.98 -0.21
CA THR A 31 -8.92 -7.43 -0.34
C THR A 31 -8.02 -7.74 -1.53
N TRP A 32 -7.14 -8.71 -1.31
CA TRP A 32 -6.10 -9.11 -2.24
C TRP A 32 -6.10 -10.63 -2.36
N GLN A 33 -5.73 -11.15 -3.51
CA GLN A 33 -5.65 -12.58 -3.78
C GLN A 33 -4.29 -12.90 -4.39
N THR A 34 -3.70 -14.06 -4.09
CA THR A 34 -2.53 -14.52 -4.86
C THR A 34 -2.90 -14.65 -6.32
N VAL A 35 -1.94 -14.40 -7.22
CA VAL A 35 -2.17 -14.56 -8.68
C VAL A 35 -2.65 -15.98 -9.01
N SER A 36 -2.21 -16.99 -8.25
CA SER A 36 -2.67 -18.39 -8.38
C SER A 36 -4.10 -18.65 -7.87
N GLY A 37 -4.68 -17.72 -7.13
CA GLY A 37 -6.02 -17.82 -6.55
C GLY A 37 -6.14 -18.72 -5.32
N GLU A 38 -5.01 -19.09 -4.72
CA GLU A 38 -4.96 -20.04 -3.60
C GLU A 38 -5.27 -19.39 -2.25
N SER A 39 -4.94 -18.11 -2.08
CA SER A 39 -5.06 -17.41 -0.80
C SER A 39 -5.60 -16.00 -0.98
N ARG A 40 -6.40 -15.52 -0.03
CA ARG A 40 -6.85 -14.12 0.04
C ARG A 40 -6.45 -13.46 1.33
N PHE A 41 -6.10 -12.19 1.22
CA PHE A 41 -5.64 -11.35 2.29
C PHE A 41 -6.51 -10.11 2.42
N GLU A 42 -6.76 -9.70 3.66
CA GLU A 42 -7.35 -8.40 3.95
C GLU A 42 -6.25 -7.46 4.43
N VAL A 43 -6.12 -6.31 3.78
CA VAL A 43 -5.20 -5.24 4.17
C VAL A 43 -6.00 -4.10 4.78
N THR A 44 -5.65 -3.72 6.01
CA THR A 44 -6.31 -2.67 6.78
C THR A 44 -5.30 -1.72 7.41
N LEU A 45 -5.79 -0.54 7.82
CA LEU A 45 -5.06 0.32 8.74
C LEU A 45 -5.15 -0.26 10.16
N CYS A 46 -4.04 -0.22 10.89
CA CYS A 46 -3.93 -0.72 12.26
C CYS A 46 -3.01 0.18 13.10
N GLY A 47 -2.77 -0.19 14.36
CA GLY A 47 -1.96 0.59 15.28
C GLY A 47 -2.65 1.90 15.66
N ASP A 48 -2.00 3.02 15.38
CA ASP A 48 -2.54 4.38 15.54
C ASP A 48 -3.41 4.85 14.34
N GLY A 49 -3.67 3.96 13.39
CA GLY A 49 -4.40 4.27 12.16
C GLY A 49 -3.51 4.69 10.99
N THR A 50 -2.19 4.68 11.15
CA THR A 50 -1.24 5.01 10.07
C THR A 50 -0.45 3.81 9.54
N GLU A 51 -0.46 2.71 10.29
CA GLU A 51 0.27 1.47 9.96
C GLU A 51 -0.63 0.53 9.15
N LEU A 52 -0.04 -0.29 8.27
CA LEU A 52 -0.76 -1.33 7.55
C LEU A 52 -0.61 -2.70 8.21
N CYS A 53 -1.70 -3.45 8.23
CA CYS A 53 -1.74 -4.84 8.60
C CYS A 53 -2.36 -5.66 7.47
N ALA A 54 -1.79 -6.81 7.15
CA ALA A 54 -2.29 -7.77 6.17
C ALA A 54 -2.56 -9.11 6.85
N LYS A 55 -3.78 -9.62 6.78
CA LYS A 55 -4.21 -10.88 7.38
C LYS A 55 -4.61 -11.89 6.30
N LEU A 56 -4.23 -13.15 6.46
CA LEU A 56 -4.75 -14.25 5.63
C LEU A 56 -6.19 -14.56 6.06
N VAL A 57 -7.18 -14.31 5.21
CA VAL A 57 -8.61 -14.41 5.56
C VAL A 57 -9.34 -15.54 4.85
N TRP A 58 -8.75 -16.12 3.81
CA TRP A 58 -9.34 -17.25 3.09
C TRP A 58 -8.29 -18.05 2.34
N LEU A 59 -8.55 -19.36 2.23
CA LEU A 59 -7.77 -20.33 1.48
C LEU A 59 -8.71 -21.12 0.57
N ARG A 60 -8.27 -21.38 -0.66
CA ARG A 60 -8.93 -22.32 -1.57
C ARG A 60 -8.84 -23.73 -1.01
N ASP A 61 -9.81 -24.59 -1.34
CA ASP A 61 -9.93 -25.93 -0.76
C ASP A 61 -8.68 -26.79 -0.89
N ASP A 62 -7.99 -26.73 -2.03
CA ASP A 62 -6.74 -27.46 -2.29
C ASP A 62 -5.52 -26.88 -1.55
N ALA A 63 -5.57 -25.60 -1.15
CA ALA A 63 -4.53 -24.92 -0.40
C ALA A 63 -4.69 -25.09 1.13
N ARG A 64 -5.74 -25.75 1.62
CA ARG A 64 -6.02 -25.98 3.05
C ARG A 64 -5.23 -27.14 3.66
N THR A 65 -3.91 -27.08 3.54
CA THR A 65 -2.99 -28.00 4.26
C THR A 65 -2.97 -27.67 5.75
N ALA A 66 -2.56 -28.62 6.60
CA ALA A 66 -2.42 -28.38 8.05
C ALA A 66 -1.49 -27.18 8.35
N GLU A 67 -0.43 -27.02 7.56
CA GLU A 67 0.48 -25.88 7.64
C GLU A 67 -0.21 -24.57 7.29
N ASN A 68 -0.87 -24.47 6.13
CA ASN A 68 -1.53 -23.22 5.72
C ASN A 68 -2.69 -22.84 6.64
N LEU A 69 -3.44 -23.83 7.13
CA LEU A 69 -4.51 -23.60 8.12
C LEU A 69 -3.99 -23.03 9.43
N SER A 70 -2.74 -23.33 9.82
CA SER A 70 -2.14 -22.73 11.02
C SER A 70 -1.90 -21.21 10.88
N TYR A 71 -1.84 -20.70 9.64
CA TYR A 71 -1.69 -19.27 9.34
C TYR A 71 -3.01 -18.58 9.02
N LEU A 72 -4.12 -19.30 8.90
CA LEU A 72 -5.43 -18.69 8.66
C LEU A 72 -5.78 -17.75 9.83
N ASP A 73 -6.36 -16.60 9.51
CA ASP A 73 -6.65 -15.50 10.43
C ASP A 73 -5.44 -14.83 11.11
N SER A 74 -4.23 -15.21 10.72
CA SER A 74 -2.97 -14.63 11.22
C SER A 74 -2.46 -13.49 10.33
N TYR A 75 -1.72 -12.57 10.94
CA TYR A 75 -1.09 -11.46 10.21
C TYR A 75 0.18 -11.93 9.48
N VAL A 76 0.16 -11.83 8.15
CA VAL A 76 1.34 -12.04 7.29
C VAL A 76 2.16 -10.77 7.12
N LEU A 77 1.61 -9.63 7.56
CA LEU A 77 2.32 -8.39 7.76
C LEU A 77 1.59 -7.59 8.84
N LYS A 78 2.31 -7.11 9.85
CA LYS A 78 1.77 -6.38 10.99
C LYS A 78 2.58 -5.11 11.21
N GLY A 79 1.88 -4.03 11.56
CA GLY A 79 2.48 -2.75 11.94
C GLY A 79 3.38 -2.16 10.86
N ALA A 80 2.99 -2.30 9.59
CA ALA A 80 3.83 -1.88 8.49
C ALA A 80 3.78 -0.36 8.31
N LYS A 81 4.90 0.30 8.60
CA LYS A 81 5.07 1.75 8.48
C LYS A 81 5.50 2.12 7.07
N ARG A 82 5.02 3.26 6.58
CA ARG A 82 5.37 3.77 5.26
C ARG A 82 6.87 4.08 5.22
N ALA A 83 7.57 3.46 4.28
CA ALA A 83 9.00 3.57 4.09
C ALA A 83 9.35 4.39 2.84
N LEU A 84 8.53 4.26 1.78
CA LEU A 84 8.55 5.08 0.56
C LEU A 84 7.09 5.30 0.13
N GLU A 85 6.88 6.12 -0.90
CA GLU A 85 5.55 6.46 -1.43
C GLU A 85 4.64 5.24 -1.61
N ASN A 86 5.17 4.18 -2.22
CA ASN A 86 4.47 2.93 -2.52
C ASN A 86 5.02 1.71 -1.76
N LYS A 87 5.74 1.91 -0.64
CA LYS A 87 6.39 0.82 0.11
C LYS A 87 6.20 0.96 1.61
N TRP A 88 5.88 -0.15 2.27
CA TRP A 88 5.71 -0.25 3.71
C TRP A 88 6.54 -1.39 4.29
N ARG A 89 7.04 -1.23 5.50
CA ARG A 89 7.85 -2.23 6.21
C ARG A 89 7.25 -2.53 7.56
N GLY A 90 7.01 -3.81 7.82
CA GLY A 90 6.49 -4.34 9.07
C GLY A 90 7.13 -5.68 9.40
N SER A 91 6.41 -6.50 10.14
CA SER A 91 6.86 -7.84 10.53
C SER A 91 5.74 -8.87 10.44
N ALA A 92 6.10 -10.15 10.50
CA ALA A 92 5.16 -11.24 10.67
C ALA A 92 5.74 -12.23 11.68
N GLU A 93 4.88 -13.04 12.30
CA GLU A 93 5.31 -14.20 13.06
C GLU A 93 5.36 -15.41 12.13
N TYR A 94 6.50 -16.09 12.12
CA TYR A 94 6.72 -17.28 11.32
C TYR A 94 7.49 -18.30 12.14
N MET A 95 6.87 -19.45 12.42
CA MET A 95 7.44 -20.53 13.25
C MET A 95 7.94 -20.04 14.64
N GLY A 96 7.21 -19.11 15.27
CA GLY A 96 7.57 -18.56 16.58
C GLY A 96 8.68 -17.50 16.56
N GLU A 97 9.19 -17.14 15.38
CA GLU A 97 10.14 -16.06 15.19
C GLU A 97 9.47 -14.86 14.52
N VAL A 98 9.95 -13.65 14.85
CA VAL A 98 9.53 -12.42 14.15
C VAL A 98 10.40 -12.22 12.92
N VAL A 99 9.79 -12.27 11.74
CA VAL A 99 10.45 -12.03 10.45
C VAL A 99 10.10 -10.65 9.89
N LYS A 100 11.01 -10.07 9.11
CA LYS A 100 10.78 -8.76 8.47
C LYS A 100 9.93 -8.96 7.22
N GLY A 101 8.96 -8.07 7.05
CA GLY A 101 8.06 -8.05 5.90
C GLY A 101 8.07 -6.70 5.17
N THR A 102 7.96 -6.73 3.85
CA THR A 102 7.83 -5.52 3.02
C THR A 102 6.64 -5.66 2.08
N LEU A 103 5.73 -4.69 2.13
CA LEU A 103 4.64 -4.54 1.17
C LEU A 103 5.02 -3.45 0.18
N THR A 104 4.86 -3.71 -1.11
CA THR A 104 5.01 -2.71 -2.18
C THR A 104 3.77 -2.72 -3.04
N LEU A 105 3.09 -1.58 -3.14
CA LEU A 105 1.99 -1.36 -4.05
C LEU A 105 2.59 -1.01 -5.42
N VAL A 106 2.38 -1.87 -6.42
CA VAL A 106 2.95 -1.68 -7.76
C VAL A 106 2.08 -0.70 -8.54
N ASP A 107 0.77 -0.92 -8.49
CA ASP A 107 -0.27 -0.06 -9.05
C ASP A 107 -1.57 -0.25 -8.26
N GLY A 108 -2.70 0.26 -8.78
CA GLY A 108 -3.99 0.18 -8.11
C GLY A 108 -4.45 -1.25 -7.78
N ASP A 109 -4.08 -2.22 -8.61
CA ASP A 109 -4.60 -3.59 -8.58
C ASP A 109 -3.53 -4.65 -8.36
N THR A 110 -2.25 -4.25 -8.33
CA THR A 110 -1.10 -5.14 -8.16
C THR A 110 -0.28 -4.76 -6.92
N MET A 111 -0.01 -5.75 -6.08
CA MET A 111 0.80 -5.59 -4.87
C MET A 111 1.76 -6.76 -4.69
N THR A 112 2.86 -6.51 -4.00
CA THR A 112 3.82 -7.55 -3.64
C THR A 112 4.09 -7.53 -2.14
N ILE A 113 4.14 -8.71 -1.53
CA ILE A 113 4.57 -8.90 -0.15
C ILE A 113 5.83 -9.76 -0.15
N ASN A 114 6.88 -9.29 0.52
CA ASN A 114 8.14 -10.00 0.67
C ASN A 114 8.35 -10.32 2.14
N GLY A 115 8.45 -11.60 2.49
CA GLY A 115 8.87 -12.06 3.82
C GLY A 115 10.31 -12.56 3.76
N CYS A 116 11.15 -12.17 4.73
CA CYS A 116 12.55 -12.61 4.78
C CYS A 116 12.91 -13.22 6.14
N LYS A 117 13.53 -14.41 6.11
CA LYS A 117 14.21 -15.02 7.27
C LYS A 117 15.72 -15.03 7.00
N GLY A 118 16.45 -14.12 7.64
CA GLY A 118 17.88 -13.93 7.36
C GLY A 118 18.13 -13.47 5.91
N ALA A 119 18.94 -14.23 5.17
CA ALA A 119 19.24 -13.95 3.76
C ALA A 119 18.21 -14.55 2.76
N LEU A 120 17.27 -15.38 3.24
CA LEU A 120 16.25 -16.01 2.39
C LEU A 120 14.98 -15.16 2.39
N CYS A 121 14.57 -14.71 1.21
CA CYS A 121 13.35 -13.94 1.01
C CYS A 121 12.41 -14.66 0.05
N GLN A 122 11.13 -14.69 0.37
CA GLN A 122 10.08 -15.14 -0.53
C GLN A 122 9.17 -13.96 -0.88
N LYS A 123 8.85 -13.84 -2.16
CA LYS A 123 7.99 -12.80 -2.71
C LYS A 123 6.66 -13.43 -3.14
N PHE A 124 5.57 -12.81 -2.73
CA PHE A 124 4.22 -13.13 -3.16
C PHE A 124 3.67 -11.95 -3.96
N GLU A 125 3.09 -12.25 -5.11
CA GLU A 125 2.38 -11.28 -5.94
C GLU A 125 0.88 -11.47 -5.75
N LEU A 126 0.19 -10.35 -5.53
CA LEU A 126 -1.22 -10.31 -5.21
C LEU A 126 -1.95 -9.36 -6.17
N THR A 127 -3.15 -9.76 -6.57
CA THR A 127 -4.09 -8.95 -7.34
C THR A 127 -5.26 -8.55 -6.46
N ARG A 128 -5.71 -7.31 -6.59
CA ARG A 128 -6.90 -6.81 -5.88
C ARG A 128 -8.16 -7.53 -6.37
N ILE A 129 -9.10 -7.79 -5.48
CA ILE A 129 -10.41 -8.41 -5.78
C ILE A 129 -11.58 -7.62 -5.19
#